data_AF-A0A1Z5L8D7-F1
#
_entry.id   AF-A0A1Z5L8D7-F1
#
_cell.length_a   1.000
_cell.length_b   1.000
_cell.length_c   1.000
_cell.angle_alpha   90.00
_cell.angle_beta   90.00
_cell.angle_gamma   90.00
#
_symmetry.space_group_name_H-M   'P 1'
#
loop_
_entity.id
_entity.type
_entity.pdbx_description
1 polymer ?
#
loop_
_entity_poly.entity_id
_entity_poly.type
_entity_poly.pdbx_seq_one_letter_code
_entity_poly.pdbx_strand_id
1 'polypeptide(L)'
;MGEFPIDEDSMDVTAAEGSAKKPVEVKVEQDDELQDWMSESQVEISPEAVNIDSLPIVQNQKGENVVEFYWLDAYEDYFKKPGVVHLFGKVKAPGTSLYVSCCVIVQNVPRHIFLLPRPLHLDKKTNLPTEQPVTLKDVYEEFSAVAQKHRIEEFKAKPCMKKYAFDKPNVPHEAEYLEVLYPAHFPELPGDLSGKTFTCAFGTKTSSLESVLINQRLMGPSWLELRNPSTPRAPTSWCTVEVQ
;
A
#
# COMPACT_ATOMS: atom_id res chain seq x y z
N MET A 1 -48.56 -52.78 -17.02
CA MET A 1 -48.11 -52.98 -18.41
C MET A 1 -46.84 -52.17 -18.56
N GLY A 2 -45.64 -52.70 -18.70
CA GLY A 2 -45.09 -54.05 -18.88
C GLY A 2 -43.62 -53.78 -19.27
N GLU A 3 -42.67 -54.11 -18.40
CA GLU A 3 -41.72 -55.23 -18.50
C GLU A 3 -40.93 -55.33 -19.83
N PHE A 4 -39.60 -55.18 -19.66
CA PHE A 4 -38.38 -55.66 -20.36
C PHE A 4 -38.50 -56.51 -21.65
N PRO A 5 -37.49 -56.48 -22.55
CA PRO A 5 -36.36 -57.42 -22.39
C PRO A 5 -34.96 -56.92 -22.80
N ILE A 6 -33.97 -57.61 -22.24
CA ILE A 6 -32.53 -57.70 -22.55
C ILE A 6 -32.35 -58.86 -23.54
N ASP A 7 -31.31 -58.81 -24.40
CA ASP A 7 -30.45 -59.91 -24.92
C ASP A 7 -29.75 -59.40 -26.21
N GLU A 8 -28.43 -59.25 -26.27
CA GLU A 8 -27.34 -60.23 -26.48
C GLU A 8 -27.08 -60.56 -27.98
N ASP A 9 -25.81 -60.92 -28.25
CA ASP A 9 -25.12 -61.24 -29.52
C ASP A 9 -24.51 -60.06 -30.31
N SER A 10 -23.26 -60.10 -30.78
CA SER A 10 -22.18 -61.10 -30.71
C SER A 10 -20.91 -60.48 -31.32
N MET A 11 -19.74 -60.75 -30.75
CA MET A 11 -18.55 -61.23 -31.50
C MET A 11 -17.38 -61.54 -30.55
N ASP A 12 -17.28 -62.84 -30.29
CA ASP A 12 -16.13 -63.72 -30.05
C ASP A 12 -14.83 -63.28 -29.34
N VAL A 13 -14.45 -64.17 -28.42
CA VAL A 13 -13.23 -64.22 -27.62
C VAL A 13 -12.44 -65.47 -28.02
N THR A 14 -11.13 -65.39 -28.28
CA THR A 14 -10.21 -66.51 -27.94
C THR A 14 -8.77 -66.03 -27.70
N ALA A 15 -8.30 -66.32 -26.47
CA ALA A 15 -6.99 -66.82 -26.02
C ALA A 15 -5.69 -66.04 -26.37
N ALA A 16 -4.65 -65.89 -25.53
CA ALA A 16 -4.22 -66.66 -24.37
C ALA A 16 -3.22 -65.85 -23.49
N GLU A 17 -3.18 -66.21 -22.20
CA GLU A 17 -2.06 -66.25 -21.24
C GLU A 17 -1.14 -65.04 -20.97
N GLY A 18 -1.03 -64.69 -19.67
CA GLY A 18 -0.03 -63.72 -19.20
C GLY A 18 0.02 -63.56 -17.67
N SER A 19 0.77 -64.45 -17.03
CA SER A 19 1.37 -64.45 -15.68
C SER A 19 1.30 -63.17 -14.80
N ALA A 20 1.04 -63.39 -13.51
CA ALA A 20 1.05 -62.42 -12.41
C ALA A 20 2.33 -61.55 -12.34
N LYS A 21 2.17 -60.22 -12.27
CA LYS A 21 3.27 -59.29 -11.97
C LYS A 21 3.17 -58.76 -10.53
N LYS A 22 4.30 -58.88 -9.82
CA LYS A 22 4.56 -58.35 -8.45
C LYS A 22 4.56 -56.82 -8.42
N PRO A 23 4.42 -56.18 -7.23
CA PRO A 23 4.43 -54.73 -7.09
C PRO A 23 5.77 -54.14 -7.50
N VAL A 24 5.74 -53.00 -8.18
CA VAL A 24 6.92 -52.23 -8.57
C VAL A 24 7.38 -51.43 -7.35
N GLU A 25 8.56 -51.76 -6.81
CA GLU A 25 9.30 -50.89 -5.89
C GLU A 25 9.85 -49.69 -6.67
N VAL A 26 9.38 -48.50 -6.33
CA VAL A 26 9.97 -47.24 -6.80
C VAL A 26 11.17 -46.95 -5.89
N LYS A 27 12.38 -47.15 -6.42
CA LYS A 27 13.59 -46.61 -5.78
C LYS A 27 13.57 -45.10 -5.95
N VAL A 28 13.42 -44.39 -4.84
CA VAL A 28 13.69 -42.96 -4.75
C VAL A 28 15.20 -42.82 -4.76
N GLU A 29 15.77 -42.40 -5.89
CA GLU A 29 17.15 -41.90 -5.90
C GLU A 29 17.16 -40.59 -5.13
N GLN A 30 18.02 -40.53 -4.13
CA GLN A 30 18.20 -39.38 -3.26
C GLN A 30 19.01 -38.37 -4.08
N ASP A 31 18.36 -37.30 -4.49
CA ASP A 31 18.94 -36.25 -5.33
C ASP A 31 19.86 -35.39 -4.46
N ASP A 32 21.15 -35.71 -4.46
CA ASP A 32 22.19 -35.06 -3.64
C ASP A 32 22.26 -33.54 -3.93
N GLU A 33 21.91 -33.08 -5.14
CA GLU A 33 21.85 -31.64 -5.49
C GLU A 33 20.73 -30.89 -4.74
N LEU A 34 19.60 -31.56 -4.47
CA LEU A 34 18.52 -31.00 -3.67
C LEU A 34 18.84 -30.98 -2.17
N GLN A 35 19.70 -31.87 -1.69
CA GLN A 35 20.19 -31.78 -0.31
C GLN A 35 21.22 -30.65 -0.16
N ASP A 36 22.05 -30.40 -1.17
CA ASP A 36 23.08 -29.37 -1.13
C ASP A 36 22.46 -27.95 -1.08
N TRP A 37 21.44 -27.66 -1.91
CA TRP A 37 20.69 -26.39 -1.86
C TRP A 37 19.97 -26.17 -0.52
N MET A 38 19.48 -27.24 0.11
CA MET A 38 18.82 -27.18 1.42
C MET A 38 19.83 -26.95 2.54
N SER A 39 21.06 -27.42 2.37
CA SER A 39 22.15 -27.25 3.32
C SER A 39 22.76 -25.84 3.25
N GLU A 40 22.90 -25.25 2.06
CA GLU A 40 23.35 -23.86 1.89
C GLU A 40 22.35 -22.86 2.48
N SER A 41 21.06 -23.23 2.48
CA SER A 41 19.98 -22.43 3.09
C SER A 41 19.95 -22.52 4.62
N GLN A 42 20.73 -23.41 5.24
CA GLN A 42 20.80 -23.64 6.69
C GLN A 42 22.17 -23.27 7.27
N VAL A 43 22.71 -22.12 6.88
CA VAL A 43 23.68 -21.46 7.75
C VAL A 43 22.93 -20.97 8.99
N GLU A 44 22.96 -21.78 10.07
CA GLU A 44 22.67 -21.30 11.41
C GLU A 44 23.74 -20.26 11.78
N ILE A 45 23.47 -19.00 11.42
CA ILE A 45 24.25 -17.87 11.88
C ILE A 45 23.96 -17.76 13.38
N SER A 46 24.92 -18.21 14.20
CA SER A 46 24.92 -17.84 15.61
C SER A 46 24.84 -16.32 15.69
N PRO A 47 23.94 -15.73 16.50
CA PRO A 47 23.94 -14.29 16.69
C PRO A 47 25.19 -13.94 17.51
N GLU A 48 26.34 -13.84 16.85
CA GLU A 48 27.39 -12.95 17.31
C GLU A 48 26.70 -11.63 17.56
N ALA A 49 26.77 -11.16 18.81
CA ALA A 49 26.02 -10.02 19.30
C ALA A 49 26.39 -8.78 18.49
N VAL A 50 25.72 -8.58 17.37
CA VAL A 50 25.78 -7.36 16.59
C VAL A 50 25.31 -6.28 17.54
N ASN A 51 26.19 -5.33 17.85
CA ASN A 51 25.83 -4.19 18.69
C ASN A 51 24.89 -3.29 17.88
N ILE A 52 23.59 -3.48 18.10
CA ILE A 52 22.49 -2.82 17.37
C ILE A 52 22.01 -1.55 18.09
N ASP A 53 22.68 -1.12 19.17
CA ASP A 53 22.29 0.07 19.93
C ASP A 53 22.37 1.37 19.11
N SER A 54 23.01 1.33 17.92
CA SER A 54 23.13 2.46 17.01
C SER A 54 22.45 2.20 15.67
N LEU A 55 21.79 3.25 15.14
CA LEU A 55 21.18 3.22 13.80
C LEU A 55 22.26 2.94 12.73
N PRO A 56 21.96 2.15 11.69
CA PRO A 56 22.90 1.82 10.61
C PRO A 56 23.10 3.00 9.64
N ILE A 57 23.63 4.10 10.16
CA ILE A 57 23.84 5.33 9.42
C ILE A 57 25.10 5.20 8.56
N VAL A 58 24.97 5.55 7.28
CA VAL A 58 26.05 5.66 6.30
C VAL A 58 26.04 7.06 5.68
N GLN A 59 27.18 7.49 5.13
CA GLN A 59 27.24 8.70 4.32
C GLN A 59 26.99 8.36 2.86
N ASN A 60 25.97 8.96 2.25
CA ASN A 60 25.71 8.80 0.82
C ASN A 60 26.74 9.60 -0.01
N GLN A 61 26.62 9.51 -1.35
CA GLN A 61 27.50 10.23 -2.28
C GLN A 61 27.47 11.76 -2.13
N LYS A 62 26.44 12.30 -1.46
CA LYS A 62 26.25 13.74 -1.19
C LYS A 62 26.80 14.15 0.18
N GLY A 63 27.36 13.21 0.95
CA GLY A 63 27.82 13.45 2.32
C GLY A 63 26.69 13.57 3.35
N GLU A 64 25.47 13.16 3.00
CA GLU A 64 24.33 13.15 3.92
C GLU A 64 24.32 11.86 4.74
N ASN A 65 24.00 11.97 6.03
CA ASN A 65 23.80 10.82 6.91
C ASN A 65 22.44 10.17 6.61
N VAL A 66 22.45 8.95 6.11
CA VAL A 66 21.25 8.20 5.70
C VAL A 66 21.28 6.77 6.22
N VAL A 67 20.13 6.11 6.24
CA VAL A 67 20.04 4.65 6.37
C VAL A 67 19.67 4.07 5.02
N GLU A 68 20.48 3.13 4.53
CA GLU A 68 20.17 2.35 3.32
C GLU A 68 19.30 1.15 3.70
N PHE A 69 18.09 1.11 3.15
CA PHE A 69 17.07 0.13 3.50
C PHE A 69 16.49 -0.51 2.24
N TYR A 70 16.52 -1.83 2.16
CA TYR A 70 15.85 -2.57 1.09
C TYR A 70 14.44 -2.96 1.54
N TRP A 71 13.41 -2.31 1.01
CA TRP A 71 12.02 -2.55 1.41
C TRP A 71 11.44 -3.78 0.69
N LEU A 72 10.60 -4.54 1.39
CA LEU A 72 10.02 -5.80 0.92
C LEU A 72 8.50 -5.80 1.04
N ASP A 73 8.00 -5.42 2.20
CA ASP A 73 6.58 -5.46 2.54
C ASP A 73 6.17 -4.19 3.28
N ALA A 74 4.86 -3.93 3.35
CA ALA A 74 4.32 -2.74 3.98
C ALA A 74 2.99 -3.02 4.67
N TYR A 75 2.78 -2.34 5.80
CA TYR A 75 1.57 -2.48 6.61
C TYR A 75 1.08 -1.11 7.08
N GLU A 76 -0.25 -0.91 7.02
CA GLU A 76 -0.92 0.21 7.66
C GLU A 76 -2.06 -0.30 8.55
N ASP A 77 -2.24 0.34 9.71
CA ASP A 77 -3.43 0.15 10.54
C ASP A 77 -4.29 1.41 10.43
N TYR A 78 -5.20 1.40 9.46
CA TYR A 78 -6.06 2.53 9.14
C TYR A 78 -6.88 3.04 10.33
N PHE A 79 -7.33 2.14 11.20
CA PHE A 79 -8.27 2.47 12.27
C PHE A 79 -7.57 2.90 13.55
N LYS A 80 -6.47 2.24 13.93
CA LYS A 80 -5.79 2.50 15.20
C LYS A 80 -4.67 3.53 15.07
N LYS A 81 -3.99 3.59 13.92
CA LYS A 81 -2.84 4.48 13.68
C LYS A 81 -2.92 5.14 12.30
N PRO A 82 -3.97 5.94 12.03
CA PRO A 82 -4.08 6.63 10.75
C PRO A 82 -2.88 7.57 10.52
N GLY A 83 -2.37 7.60 9.28
CA GLY A 83 -1.20 8.42 8.94
C GLY A 83 0.14 7.78 9.30
N VAL A 84 0.15 6.51 9.69
CA VAL A 84 1.37 5.74 9.99
C VAL A 84 1.45 4.52 9.08
N VAL A 85 2.58 4.35 8.40
CA VAL A 85 2.89 3.22 7.52
C VAL A 85 4.17 2.56 8.01
N HIS A 86 4.16 1.24 8.16
CA HIS A 86 5.33 0.45 8.50
C HIS A 86 5.83 -0.20 7.22
N LEU A 87 7.12 -0.01 6.90
CA LEU A 87 7.80 -0.72 5.82
C LEU A 87 8.74 -1.75 6.45
N PHE A 88 8.68 -2.99 5.96
CA PHE A 88 9.52 -4.08 6.41
C PHE A 88 10.54 -4.43 5.35
N GLY A 89 11.74 -4.76 5.79
CA GLY A 89 12.83 -4.99 4.86
C GLY A 89 14.13 -5.37 5.55
N LYS A 90 15.24 -5.02 4.90
CA LYS A 90 16.59 -5.37 5.32
C LYS A 90 17.48 -4.13 5.38
N VAL A 91 18.36 -4.08 6.38
CA VAL A 91 19.45 -3.12 6.50
C VAL A 91 20.75 -3.86 6.77
N LYS A 92 21.87 -3.28 6.34
CA LYS A 92 23.18 -3.83 6.65
C LYS A 92 23.51 -3.55 8.13
N ALA A 93 23.85 -4.58 8.87
CA ALA A 93 24.24 -4.45 10.27
C ALA A 93 25.57 -3.67 10.38
N PRO A 94 25.68 -2.66 11.27
CA PRO A 94 26.90 -1.87 11.44
C PRO A 94 28.12 -2.76 11.72
N GLY A 95 29.24 -2.49 11.05
CA GLY A 95 30.49 -3.23 11.27
C GLY A 95 30.51 -4.67 10.73
N THR A 96 29.45 -5.12 10.04
CA THR A 96 29.37 -6.49 9.49
C THR A 96 29.04 -6.47 7.99
N SER A 97 29.12 -7.63 7.34
CA SER A 97 28.60 -7.85 5.98
C SER A 97 27.17 -8.41 5.96
N LEU A 98 26.54 -8.58 7.13
CA LEU A 98 25.25 -9.24 7.28
C LEU A 98 24.09 -8.26 7.14
N TYR A 99 22.95 -8.78 6.67
CA TYR A 99 21.70 -8.04 6.59
C TYR A 99 20.71 -8.55 7.64
N VAL A 100 20.18 -7.63 8.44
CA VAL A 100 19.21 -7.91 9.50
C VAL A 100 17.84 -7.36 9.13
N SER A 101 16.78 -7.86 9.76
CA SER A 101 15.43 -7.34 9.55
C SER A 101 15.31 -5.92 10.09
N CYS A 102 14.62 -5.06 9.36
CA CYS A 102 14.39 -3.67 9.73
C CYS A 102 12.92 -3.29 9.51
N CYS A 103 12.34 -2.57 10.47
CA CYS A 103 11.06 -1.92 10.34
C CYS A 103 11.26 -0.40 10.29
N VAL A 104 10.76 0.23 9.22
CA VAL A 104 10.77 1.69 9.02
C VAL A 104 9.37 2.23 9.26
N ILE A 105 9.24 3.21 10.15
CA ILE A 105 7.95 3.76 10.60
C ILE A 105 7.76 5.15 9.99
N VAL A 106 7.02 5.24 8.90
CA VAL A 106 6.68 6.51 8.25
C VAL A 106 5.47 7.12 8.97
N GLN A 107 5.66 8.26 9.62
CA GLN A 107 4.60 8.97 10.36
C GLN A 107 4.17 10.26 9.66
N ASN A 108 3.06 10.82 10.14
CA ASN A 108 2.52 12.11 9.70
C ASN A 108 2.16 12.13 8.21
N VAL A 109 1.73 10.99 7.66
CA VAL A 109 1.20 10.93 6.29
C VAL A 109 -0.17 11.66 6.29
N PRO A 110 -0.33 12.78 5.57
CA PRO A 110 -1.57 13.54 5.58
C PRO A 110 -2.61 12.87 4.67
N ARG A 111 -3.89 13.12 4.96
CA ARG A 111 -4.97 12.91 4.00
C ARG A 111 -4.87 13.97 2.91
N HIS A 112 -5.01 13.54 1.66
CA HIS A 112 -4.79 14.36 0.47
C HIS A 112 -6.03 14.34 -0.41
N ILE A 113 -6.74 15.47 -0.47
CA ILE A 113 -8.00 15.58 -1.18
C ILE A 113 -7.95 16.66 -2.25
N PHE A 114 -8.79 16.51 -3.26
CA PHE A 114 -8.93 17.47 -4.35
C PHE A 114 -10.40 17.87 -4.50
N LEU A 115 -10.68 19.17 -4.38
CA LEU A 115 -12.03 19.71 -4.54
C LEU A 115 -12.16 20.30 -5.95
N LEU A 116 -13.15 19.82 -6.71
CA LEU A 116 -13.47 20.32 -8.04
C LEU A 116 -14.45 21.49 -7.94
N PRO A 117 -14.06 22.73 -8.28
CA PRO A 117 -14.97 23.87 -8.28
C PRO A 117 -16.14 23.66 -9.26
N ARG A 118 -17.30 24.20 -8.90
CA ARG A 118 -18.45 24.34 -9.81
C ARG A 118 -18.20 25.52 -10.76
N PRO A 119 -18.84 25.54 -11.93
CA PRO A 119 -18.83 26.75 -12.76
C PRO A 119 -19.52 27.94 -12.09
N LEU A 120 -20.63 27.67 -11.39
CA LEU A 120 -21.50 28.66 -10.75
C LEU A 120 -21.87 28.22 -9.32
N HIS A 121 -22.09 29.18 -8.43
CA HIS A 121 -22.50 28.92 -7.05
C HIS A 121 -23.90 28.28 -7.01
N LEU A 122 -24.16 27.40 -6.04
CA LEU A 122 -25.51 26.90 -5.74
C LEU A 122 -26.21 27.75 -4.68
N ASP A 123 -27.48 28.06 -4.91
CA ASP A 123 -28.33 28.74 -3.94
C ASP A 123 -28.64 27.83 -2.73
N LYS A 124 -28.54 28.37 -1.51
CA LYS A 124 -28.70 27.62 -0.27
C LYS A 124 -30.11 27.06 -0.04
N LYS A 125 -31.14 27.67 -0.64
CA LYS A 125 -32.55 27.32 -0.44
C LYS A 125 -33.08 26.43 -1.56
N THR A 126 -32.70 26.71 -2.80
CA THR A 126 -33.24 25.99 -3.97
C THR A 126 -32.32 24.89 -4.50
N ASN A 127 -31.03 24.88 -4.12
CA ASN A 127 -29.99 24.03 -4.70
C ASN A 127 -29.86 24.15 -6.23
N LEU A 128 -30.29 25.28 -6.80
CA LEU A 128 -30.15 25.57 -8.22
C LEU A 128 -28.90 26.44 -8.48
N PRO A 129 -28.29 26.34 -9.67
CA PRO A 129 -27.20 27.23 -10.07
C PRO A 129 -27.64 28.70 -10.07
N THR A 130 -26.81 29.56 -9.50
CA THR A 130 -26.93 31.02 -9.56
C THR A 130 -26.17 31.58 -10.78
N GLU A 131 -26.22 32.89 -10.99
CA GLU A 131 -25.42 33.56 -12.04
C GLU A 131 -23.99 33.90 -11.58
N GLN A 132 -23.63 33.62 -10.32
CA GLN A 132 -22.33 34.00 -9.77
C GLN A 132 -21.28 32.91 -10.04
N PRO A 133 -20.15 33.24 -10.68
CA PRO A 133 -19.07 32.29 -10.89
C PRO A 133 -18.36 31.94 -9.58
N VAL A 134 -17.95 30.68 -9.45
CA VAL A 134 -17.16 30.24 -8.29
C VAL A 134 -15.68 30.55 -8.53
N THR A 135 -15.04 31.13 -7.53
CA THR A 135 -13.60 31.27 -7.47
C THR A 135 -12.99 30.23 -6.50
N LEU A 136 -11.70 29.93 -6.64
CA LEU A 136 -11.02 29.05 -5.67
C LEU A 136 -11.02 29.61 -4.24
N LYS A 137 -11.09 30.93 -4.09
CA LYS A 137 -11.23 31.56 -2.78
C LYS A 137 -12.55 31.16 -2.13
N ASP A 138 -13.64 31.15 -2.89
CA ASP A 138 -14.95 30.70 -2.40
C ASP A 138 -14.91 29.23 -1.98
N VAL A 139 -14.22 28.39 -2.76
CA VAL A 139 -14.03 26.96 -2.42
C VAL A 139 -13.23 26.80 -1.14
N TYR A 140 -12.18 27.60 -0.94
CA TYR A 140 -11.40 27.60 0.29
C TYR A 140 -12.22 28.05 1.51
N GLU A 141 -13.00 29.12 1.37
CA GLU A 141 -13.87 29.63 2.44
C GLU A 141 -14.96 28.60 2.80
N GLU A 142 -15.60 27.96 1.81
CA GLU A 142 -16.56 26.88 2.06
C GLU A 142 -15.87 25.68 2.72
N PHE A 143 -14.72 25.25 2.23
CA PHE A 143 -14.00 24.13 2.81
C PHE A 143 -13.56 24.41 4.25
N SER A 144 -13.18 25.65 4.58
CA SER A 144 -12.86 26.04 5.95
C SER A 144 -14.04 25.81 6.91
N ALA A 145 -15.27 26.08 6.46
CA ALA A 145 -16.47 25.78 7.23
C ALA A 145 -16.76 24.27 7.31
N VAL A 146 -16.50 23.51 6.24
CA VAL A 146 -16.59 22.04 6.24
C VAL A 146 -15.58 21.44 7.22
N ALA A 147 -14.33 21.91 7.21
CA ALA A 147 -13.27 21.48 8.11
C ALA A 147 -13.68 21.68 9.58
N GLN A 148 -14.18 22.87 9.93
CA GLN A 148 -14.69 23.15 11.28
C GLN A 148 -15.84 22.22 11.67
N LYS A 149 -16.80 21.97 10.77
CA LYS A 149 -17.92 21.05 11.01
C LYS A 149 -17.44 19.61 11.27
N HIS A 150 -16.38 19.18 10.60
CA HIS A 150 -15.78 17.85 10.72
C HIS A 150 -14.66 17.77 11.76
N ARG A 151 -14.44 18.82 12.56
CA ARG A 151 -13.40 18.88 13.61
C ARG A 151 -11.98 18.72 13.05
N ILE A 152 -11.74 19.27 11.87
CA ILE A 152 -10.41 19.40 11.28
C ILE A 152 -9.89 20.77 11.69
N GLU A 153 -8.93 20.79 12.62
CA GLU A 153 -8.42 22.02 13.23
C GLU A 153 -7.38 22.72 12.36
N GLU A 154 -6.59 21.94 11.61
CA GLU A 154 -5.56 22.45 10.73
C GLU A 154 -5.56 21.72 9.38
N PHE A 155 -5.34 22.49 8.32
CA PHE A 155 -5.14 21.99 6.97
C PHE A 155 -4.30 22.97 6.16
N LYS A 156 -3.69 22.48 5.08
CA LYS A 156 -3.02 23.28 4.05
C LYS A 156 -3.82 23.19 2.77
N ALA A 157 -3.90 24.29 2.03
CA ALA A 157 -4.59 24.29 0.74
C ALA A 157 -3.80 25.08 -0.31
N LYS A 158 -3.86 24.65 -1.56
CA LYS A 158 -3.28 25.37 -2.71
C LYS A 158 -4.03 25.06 -4.01
N PRO A 159 -4.04 25.97 -4.99
CA PRO A 159 -4.49 25.65 -6.35
C PRO A 159 -3.61 24.58 -6.99
N CYS A 160 -4.20 23.67 -7.76
CA CYS A 160 -3.46 22.72 -8.60
C CYS A 160 -4.23 22.36 -9.87
N MET A 161 -3.52 22.09 -10.97
CA MET A 161 -4.12 21.58 -12.20
C MET A 161 -4.08 20.04 -12.18
N LYS A 162 -5.21 19.38 -12.44
CA LYS A 162 -5.29 17.91 -12.51
C LYS A 162 -6.07 17.46 -13.74
N LYS A 163 -5.68 16.28 -14.23
CA LYS A 163 -6.35 15.60 -15.33
C LYS A 163 -7.22 14.47 -14.79
N TYR A 164 -8.36 14.26 -15.44
CA TYR A 164 -9.31 13.20 -15.11
C TYR A 164 -9.82 12.53 -16.40
N ALA A 165 -9.88 11.21 -16.41
CA ALA A 165 -10.31 10.44 -17.58
C ALA A 165 -11.03 9.14 -17.18
N PHE A 166 -11.70 9.14 -16.03
CA PHE A 166 -12.45 7.99 -15.53
C PHE A 166 -13.96 8.21 -15.67
N ASP A 167 -14.74 7.39 -14.98
CA ASP A 167 -16.18 7.15 -15.16
C ASP A 167 -17.12 8.21 -14.57
N LYS A 168 -16.63 9.12 -13.72
CA LYS A 168 -17.49 10.09 -13.04
C LYS A 168 -18.00 11.15 -14.03
N PRO A 169 -19.33 11.31 -14.18
CA PRO A 169 -19.90 12.27 -15.10
C PRO A 169 -19.66 13.70 -14.63
N ASN A 170 -19.70 14.65 -15.57
CA ASN A 170 -19.57 16.09 -15.32
C ASN A 170 -18.24 16.51 -14.66
N VAL A 171 -17.18 15.73 -14.87
CA VAL A 171 -15.81 16.07 -14.48
C VAL A 171 -15.03 16.40 -15.76
N PRO A 172 -14.49 17.62 -15.90
CA PRO A 172 -13.68 17.99 -17.06
C PRO A 172 -12.40 17.15 -17.16
N HIS A 173 -11.89 16.96 -18.38
CA HIS A 173 -10.64 16.24 -18.62
C HIS A 173 -9.43 16.88 -17.95
N GLU A 174 -9.42 18.20 -17.86
CA GLU A 174 -8.41 18.99 -17.18
C GLU A 174 -9.13 20.17 -16.52
N ALA A 175 -8.86 20.38 -15.23
CA ALA A 175 -9.46 21.47 -14.46
C ALA A 175 -8.53 21.90 -13.33
N GLU A 176 -8.76 23.11 -12.84
CA GLU A 176 -8.12 23.62 -11.64
C GLU A 176 -8.90 23.15 -10.41
N TYR A 177 -8.19 22.57 -9.45
CA TYR A 177 -8.72 22.02 -8.19
C TYR A 177 -8.12 22.77 -7.00
N LEU A 178 -8.84 22.78 -5.89
CA LEU A 178 -8.24 23.08 -4.60
C LEU A 178 -7.66 21.78 -4.00
N GLU A 179 -6.34 21.67 -3.98
CA GLU A 179 -5.61 20.62 -3.26
C GLU A 179 -5.64 20.95 -1.77
N VAL A 180 -6.05 19.99 -0.94
CA VAL A 180 -6.08 20.13 0.50
C VAL A 180 -5.35 18.97 1.17
N LEU A 181 -4.50 19.30 2.14
CA LEU A 181 -3.77 18.35 2.98
C LEU A 181 -4.13 18.58 4.44
N TYR A 182 -4.51 17.53 5.16
CA TYR A 182 -4.74 17.60 6.60
C TYR A 182 -4.26 16.33 7.32
N PRO A 183 -3.84 16.41 8.59
CA PRO A 183 -3.35 15.25 9.33
C PRO A 183 -4.37 14.09 9.36
N ALA A 184 -3.89 12.86 9.17
CA ALA A 184 -4.76 11.70 9.08
C ALA A 184 -5.43 11.27 10.40
N HIS A 185 -4.93 11.79 11.54
CA HIS A 185 -5.60 11.61 12.84
C HIS A 185 -6.94 12.34 12.93
N PHE A 186 -7.20 13.30 12.04
CA PHE A 186 -8.53 13.89 11.92
C PHE A 186 -9.49 12.96 11.15
N PRO A 187 -10.81 13.11 11.35
CA PRO A 187 -11.80 12.27 10.70
C PRO A 187 -11.71 12.31 9.17
N GLU A 188 -11.98 11.16 8.55
CA GLU A 188 -12.16 11.07 7.10
C GLU A 188 -13.42 11.85 6.68
N LEU A 189 -13.35 12.53 5.54
CA LEU A 189 -14.49 13.21 4.93
C LEU A 189 -15.35 12.21 4.12
N PRO A 190 -16.67 12.42 4.02
CA PRO A 190 -17.54 11.57 3.20
C PRO A 190 -17.10 11.50 1.73
N GLY A 191 -17.21 10.33 1.11
CA GLY A 191 -16.84 10.14 -0.32
C GLY A 191 -17.78 10.80 -1.32
N ASP A 192 -18.99 11.13 -0.88
CA ASP A 192 -20.03 11.84 -1.62
C ASP A 192 -20.10 13.34 -1.24
N LEU A 193 -19.08 13.84 -0.53
CA LEU A 193 -19.01 15.23 -0.12
C LEU A 193 -19.11 16.16 -1.35
N SER A 194 -20.11 17.02 -1.30
CA SER A 194 -20.35 18.10 -2.26
C SER A 194 -20.75 19.37 -1.52
N GLY A 195 -20.48 20.51 -2.14
CA GLY A 195 -20.78 21.82 -1.57
C GLY A 195 -21.49 22.73 -2.57
N LYS A 196 -21.63 23.99 -2.17
CA LYS A 196 -22.20 25.07 -2.98
C LYS A 196 -21.22 25.57 -4.02
N THR A 197 -19.93 25.47 -3.73
CA THR A 197 -18.82 25.93 -4.56
C THR A 197 -18.11 24.79 -5.26
N PHE A 198 -18.17 23.56 -4.76
CA PHE A 198 -17.51 22.40 -5.37
C PHE A 198 -18.48 21.25 -5.67
N THR A 199 -18.27 20.58 -6.80
CA THR A 199 -19.11 19.46 -7.27
C THR A 199 -18.82 18.18 -6.50
N CYS A 200 -17.54 17.89 -6.29
CA CYS A 200 -17.10 16.69 -5.60
C CYS A 200 -15.71 16.83 -4.99
N ALA A 201 -15.46 16.00 -3.98
CA ALA A 201 -14.16 15.77 -3.39
C ALA A 201 -13.58 14.43 -3.85
N PHE A 202 -12.34 14.42 -4.32
CA PHE A 202 -11.57 13.22 -4.61
C PHE A 202 -10.53 12.95 -3.51
N GLY A 203 -10.05 11.71 -3.42
CA GLY A 203 -8.98 11.32 -2.50
C GLY A 203 -9.40 11.18 -1.02
N THR A 204 -10.70 11.31 -0.71
CA THR A 204 -11.19 11.22 0.68
C THR A 204 -10.89 9.87 1.34
N LYS A 205 -10.95 8.80 0.56
CA LYS A 205 -10.71 7.40 0.97
C LYS A 205 -9.31 6.87 0.68
N THR A 206 -8.41 7.68 0.14
CA THR A 206 -7.05 7.24 -0.20
C THR A 206 -6.31 6.87 1.07
N SER A 207 -5.67 5.70 1.06
CA SER A 207 -4.97 5.19 2.24
C SER A 207 -3.61 5.85 2.44
N SER A 208 -3.04 5.72 3.63
CA SER A 208 -1.71 6.29 3.92
C SER A 208 -0.63 5.52 3.19
N LEU A 209 -0.78 4.19 3.11
CA LEU A 209 0.08 3.31 2.32
C LEU A 209 0.07 3.70 0.84
N GLU A 210 -1.11 3.82 0.22
CA GLU A 210 -1.22 4.25 -1.18
C GLU A 210 -0.52 5.60 -1.39
N SER A 211 -0.77 6.56 -0.50
CA SER A 211 -0.15 7.89 -0.55
C SER A 211 1.37 7.82 -0.50
N VAL A 212 1.95 6.99 0.37
CA VAL A 212 3.41 6.83 0.47
C VAL A 212 3.97 6.19 -0.80
N LEU A 213 3.39 5.07 -1.25
CA LEU A 213 3.87 4.33 -2.42
C LEU A 213 3.83 5.20 -3.69
N ILE A 214 2.72 5.90 -3.94
CA ILE A 214 2.54 6.72 -5.14
C ILE A 214 3.42 7.98 -5.09
N ASN A 215 3.44 8.70 -3.97
CA ASN A 215 4.21 9.95 -3.89
C ASN A 215 5.72 9.73 -3.94
N GLN A 216 6.20 8.61 -3.37
CA GLN A 216 7.62 8.23 -3.40
C GLN A 216 7.98 7.38 -4.63
N ARG A 217 7.02 7.06 -5.50
CA ARG A 217 7.19 6.24 -6.72
C ARG A 217 7.79 4.85 -6.42
N LEU A 218 7.32 4.22 -5.36
CA LEU A 218 7.76 2.89 -4.95
C LEU A 218 7.06 1.83 -5.81
N MET A 219 7.79 1.30 -6.79
CA MET A 219 7.29 0.33 -7.78
C MET A 219 7.71 -1.11 -7.43
N GLY A 220 7.44 -1.53 -6.19
CA GLY A 220 7.87 -2.82 -5.65
C GLY A 220 9.24 -2.77 -4.95
N PRO A 221 9.72 -3.93 -4.44
CA PRO A 221 10.92 -4.01 -3.61
C PRO A 221 12.16 -3.37 -4.22
N SER A 222 12.79 -2.46 -3.47
CA SER A 222 13.95 -1.71 -3.93
C SER A 222 14.78 -1.13 -2.77
N TRP A 223 15.96 -0.59 -3.09
CA TRP A 223 16.74 0.19 -2.13
C TRP A 223 16.13 1.58 -1.95
N LEU A 224 16.06 2.02 -0.69
CA LEU A 224 15.61 3.34 -0.25
C LEU A 224 16.71 3.99 0.59
N GLU A 225 16.93 5.29 0.38
CA GLU A 225 17.74 6.13 1.27
C GLU A 225 16.83 6.87 2.24
N LEU A 226 16.87 6.48 3.52
CA LEU A 226 16.12 7.15 4.58
C LEU A 226 16.93 8.32 5.11
N ARG A 227 16.39 9.53 4.96
CA ARG A 227 17.04 10.76 5.42
C ARG A 227 16.52 11.18 6.79
N ASN A 228 17.39 11.78 7.59
CA ASN A 228 17.10 12.18 8.98
C ASN A 228 16.51 11.04 9.82
N PRO A 229 17.10 9.83 9.81
CA PRO A 229 16.58 8.70 10.55
C PRO A 229 16.64 8.97 12.05
N SER A 230 15.61 8.53 12.77
CA SER A 230 15.52 8.61 14.22
C SER A 230 15.13 7.25 14.81
N THR A 231 15.40 7.06 16.10
CA THR A 231 14.98 5.85 16.81
C THR A 231 13.55 6.04 17.31
N PRO A 232 12.63 5.07 17.09
CA PRO A 232 11.29 5.14 17.66
C PRO A 232 11.34 5.12 19.19
N ARG A 233 10.37 5.76 19.83
CA ARG A 233 10.31 5.86 21.30
C ARG A 233 10.03 4.53 22.00
N ALA A 234 9.34 3.62 21.30
CA ALA A 234 8.97 2.31 21.80
C ALA A 234 8.99 1.32 20.63
N PRO A 235 9.37 0.06 20.87
CA PRO A 235 9.39 -0.97 19.82
C PRO A 235 7.98 -1.20 19.28
N THR A 236 7.85 -1.26 17.96
CA THR A 236 6.57 -1.47 17.27
C THR A 236 6.52 -2.75 16.44
N SER A 237 7.66 -3.43 16.30
CA SER A 237 7.85 -4.61 15.48
C SER A 237 8.72 -5.64 16.21
N TRP A 238 8.91 -6.79 15.57
CA TRP A 238 9.87 -7.83 15.97
C TRP A 238 11.13 -7.81 15.10
N CYS A 239 11.34 -6.73 14.34
CA CYS A 239 12.55 -6.58 13.56
C CYS A 239 13.74 -6.30 14.47
N THR A 240 14.93 -6.72 14.02
CA THR A 240 16.17 -6.47 14.73
C THR A 240 16.48 -4.98 14.87
N VAL A 241 16.16 -4.20 13.84
CA VAL A 241 16.34 -2.74 13.81
C VAL A 241 15.00 -2.06 13.59
N GLU A 242 14.78 -0.94 14.26
CA GLU A 242 13.66 -0.05 13.96
C GLU A 242 14.15 1.38 13.67
N VAL A 243 13.58 2.00 12.65
CA VAL A 243 13.90 3.36 12.20
C VAL A 243 12.61 4.15 12.04
N GLN A 244 12.62 5.42 12.41
CA GLN A 244 11.52 6.36 12.26
C GLN A 244 11.97 7.61 11.50
#